data_AF-A0A6M8VP18-F1
#
_entry.id   AF-A0A6M8VP18-F1
#
_cell.length_a   1.000
_cell.length_b   1.000
_cell.length_c   1.000
_cell.angle_alpha   90.00
_cell.angle_beta   90.00
_cell.angle_gamma   90.00
#
_symmetry.space_group_name_H-M   'P 1'
#
loop_
_entity.id
_entity.type
_entity.pdbx_description
1 polymer ?
#
loop_
_entity_poly.entity_id
_entity_poly.type
_entity_poly.pdbx_seq_one_letter_code
_entity_poly.pdbx_strand_id
1 'polypeptide(L)'
;MRIAFLTLVLLAASLPATAGTYTQQIELSPGWNAIWVEVEPVVDDIEQVFAGVPVASVWRWIPDDRTVAFIQDPDEELLTIDGWFGYFPAERPESILTNLYTINANQAYLVRLQGSSPVTVEITGTPSLRPMTWRPDGFQFTGFPVEPGNGPTFAAWFAGSEAHEGQTIYRLEDGQWMPIEQPQIERINSGEAYWVRTRGRSDFQGPMAVEMDFGDRLDFGASVARDELVVRNNSGFSNQISIRQLDAEVPVPLALAQTDEENGGTVWPVIPGETSFSLPVDEARILRFGIRRASLFATNAVQVIEITNGLGSRRLIEVSATTFGSQVAGAALQARGGKTGEIDLQSTDPRFAGLWLGVATIDRVSTAQTGGVVPLPTDSEFPLRLIVHVDAAGNVRMLKEVIQMWQEGVTEPDPDNPEFEVVVEPGRYVLITDDTLLPQFTGAVLRDGEPAGVRLSTAAYDFEGNELDLEGVFGPGGLLTGTIAIDPEHPTNPFLHRFHPDHDNLDPQFLNFREEAYPVTREMEFLFAEDDPENFDRPGWGDSEVAGTFNEAISGLHRSTIFVSGSFRFRRVLNIDQLNQ
;
A
#
# COMPACT_ATOMS: atom_id res chain seq x y z
N MET A 1 -17.83 -58.84 23.98
CA MET A 1 -16.56 -58.47 23.32
C MET A 1 -16.89 -57.46 22.22
N ARG A 2 -16.76 -56.16 22.52
CA ARG A 2 -16.90 -55.06 21.56
C ARG A 2 -15.77 -54.10 21.86
N ILE A 3 -14.84 -54.00 20.92
CA ILE A 3 -13.68 -53.10 20.97
C ILE A 3 -14.19 -51.72 20.55
N ALA A 4 -14.07 -50.73 21.43
CA ALA A 4 -14.39 -49.34 21.13
C ALA A 4 -13.12 -48.65 20.61
N PHE A 5 -13.19 -48.15 19.38
CA PHE A 5 -12.20 -47.24 18.80
C PHE A 5 -12.28 -45.90 19.52
N LEU A 6 -11.15 -45.43 20.05
CA LEU A 6 -11.00 -44.09 20.61
C LEU A 6 -10.53 -43.18 19.46
N THR A 7 -11.42 -42.35 18.94
CA THR A 7 -11.11 -41.34 17.93
C THR A 7 -10.49 -40.13 18.64
N LEU A 8 -9.21 -39.85 18.35
CA LEU A 8 -8.50 -38.66 18.80
C LEU A 8 -9.00 -37.46 17.98
N VAL A 9 -9.76 -36.56 18.61
CA VAL A 9 -10.17 -35.29 18.02
C VAL A 9 -9.00 -34.31 18.20
N LEU A 10 -8.32 -33.96 17.10
CA LEU A 10 -7.40 -32.83 17.06
C LEU A 10 -8.23 -31.55 17.19
N LEU A 11 -8.15 -30.88 18.34
CA LEU A 11 -8.71 -29.56 18.53
C LEU A 11 -7.69 -28.57 17.93
N ALA A 12 -7.94 -28.08 16.71
CA ALA A 12 -7.20 -26.96 16.16
C ALA A 12 -7.56 -25.71 16.98
N ALA A 13 -6.69 -25.34 17.93
CA ALA A 13 -6.78 -24.04 18.57
C ALA A 13 -6.36 -22.99 17.54
N SER A 14 -7.32 -22.22 17.04
CA SER A 14 -7.05 -21.01 16.27
C SER A 14 -6.31 -20.01 17.17
N LEU A 15 -5.00 -19.87 16.96
CA LEU A 15 -4.20 -18.82 17.58
C LEU A 15 -4.76 -17.45 17.17
N PRO A 16 -4.70 -16.43 18.04
CA PRO A 16 -5.07 -15.07 17.65
C PRO A 16 -4.15 -14.62 16.50
N ALA A 17 -4.73 -14.39 15.32
CA ALA A 17 -4.03 -13.82 14.19
C ALA A 17 -3.64 -12.38 14.56
N THR A 18 -2.34 -12.12 14.76
CA THR A 18 -1.83 -10.75 14.88
C THR A 18 -1.56 -10.23 13.47
N ALA A 19 -2.03 -9.01 13.18
CA ALA A 19 -1.99 -8.43 11.84
C ALA A 19 -0.59 -8.48 11.23
N GLY A 20 -0.48 -8.94 9.97
CA GLY A 20 0.75 -8.91 9.19
C GLY A 20 1.86 -9.90 9.55
N THR A 21 1.63 -10.81 10.50
CA THR A 21 2.67 -11.77 10.92
C THR A 21 2.41 -13.18 10.41
N TYR A 22 3.48 -13.96 10.29
CA TYR A 22 3.46 -15.40 10.07
C TYR A 22 4.18 -16.09 11.24
N THR A 23 3.59 -17.19 11.73
CA THR A 23 4.20 -18.01 12.79
C THR A 23 4.87 -19.21 12.16
N GLN A 24 6.20 -19.23 12.23
CA GLN A 24 7.03 -20.37 11.84
C GLN A 24 7.17 -21.32 13.03
N GLN A 25 6.92 -22.61 12.81
CA GLN A 25 7.13 -23.66 13.81
C GLN A 25 8.37 -24.48 13.43
N ILE A 26 9.31 -24.61 14.37
CA ILE A 26 10.55 -25.36 14.19
C ILE A 26 10.69 -26.39 15.32
N GLU A 27 10.76 -27.67 14.97
CA GLU A 27 11.02 -28.74 15.94
C GLU A 27 12.53 -28.90 16.16
N LEU A 28 12.97 -28.74 17.40
CA LEU A 28 14.36 -28.95 17.81
C LEU A 28 14.49 -30.34 18.45
N SER A 29 15.44 -31.14 17.95
CA SER A 29 15.85 -32.41 18.56
C SER A 29 16.93 -32.20 19.62
N PRO A 30 17.05 -33.07 20.64
CA PRO A 30 18.15 -33.02 21.59
C PRO A 30 19.51 -33.05 20.88
N GLY A 31 20.44 -32.17 21.30
CA GLY A 31 21.73 -32.00 20.62
C GLY A 31 21.74 -30.81 19.66
N TRP A 32 22.50 -30.90 18.58
CA TRP A 32 22.68 -29.80 17.64
C TRP A 32 21.61 -29.81 16.54
N ASN A 33 21.03 -28.65 16.27
CA ASN A 33 20.05 -28.42 15.21
C ASN A 33 20.53 -27.29 14.30
N ALA A 34 20.43 -27.47 12.99
CA ALA A 34 20.66 -26.41 12.00
C ALA A 34 19.32 -25.87 11.53
N ILE A 35 18.96 -24.67 11.98
CA ILE A 35 17.65 -24.08 11.72
C ILE A 35 17.77 -22.86 10.81
N TRP A 36 16.71 -22.56 10.07
CA TRP A 36 16.58 -21.37 9.25
C TRP A 36 15.31 -20.60 9.61
N VAL A 37 15.47 -19.33 9.96
CA VAL A 37 14.37 -18.46 10.37
C VAL A 37 13.90 -17.66 9.15
N GLU A 38 12.62 -17.83 8.77
CA GLU A 38 12.02 -17.23 7.55
C GLU A 38 11.49 -15.82 7.79
N VAL A 39 11.06 -15.50 9.02
CA VAL A 39 10.39 -14.25 9.37
C VAL A 39 11.27 -13.35 10.25
N GLU A 40 11.09 -12.04 10.16
CA GLU A 40 11.70 -11.09 11.10
C GLU A 40 10.86 -11.11 12.37
N PRO A 41 11.37 -11.63 13.50
CA PRO A 41 10.54 -11.81 14.69
C PRO A 41 10.00 -10.48 15.21
N VAL A 42 8.74 -10.47 15.68
CA VAL A 42 8.19 -9.31 16.42
C VAL A 42 8.97 -9.08 17.72
N VAL A 43 9.43 -10.18 18.32
CA VAL A 43 10.34 -10.20 19.46
C VAL A 43 11.61 -10.88 18.99
N ASP A 44 12.65 -10.08 18.73
CA ASP A 44 13.92 -10.53 18.15
C ASP A 44 15.00 -10.83 19.20
N ASP A 45 14.81 -10.40 20.44
CA ASP A 45 15.69 -10.72 21.57
C ASP A 45 15.79 -12.24 21.77
N ILE A 46 17.02 -12.75 21.67
CA ILE A 46 17.28 -14.19 21.63
C ILE A 46 16.90 -14.90 22.93
N GLU A 47 16.98 -14.22 24.07
CA GLU A 47 16.58 -14.78 25.38
C GLU A 47 15.06 -14.94 25.44
N GLN A 48 14.32 -13.98 24.87
CA GLN A 48 12.86 -14.07 24.77
C GLN A 48 12.39 -15.10 23.73
N VAL A 49 13.05 -15.19 22.56
CA VAL A 49 12.71 -16.19 21.52
C VAL A 49 12.84 -17.62 22.05
N PHE A 50 13.87 -17.90 22.83
CA PHE A 50 14.11 -19.23 23.42
C PHE A 50 13.65 -19.33 24.88
N ALA A 51 12.78 -18.43 25.35
CA ALA A 51 12.28 -18.46 26.72
C ALA A 51 11.56 -19.79 27.02
N GLY A 52 11.98 -20.48 28.09
CA GLY A 52 11.45 -21.79 28.47
C GLY A 52 11.95 -22.96 27.61
N VAL A 53 12.79 -22.72 26.60
CA VAL A 53 13.46 -23.75 25.81
C VAL A 53 14.83 -24.03 26.45
N PRO A 54 15.19 -25.30 26.75
CA PRO A 54 16.45 -25.63 27.39
C PRO A 54 17.64 -25.57 26.41
N VAL A 55 17.93 -24.40 25.83
CA VAL A 55 19.06 -24.21 24.92
C VAL A 55 20.37 -24.13 25.70
N ALA A 56 21.40 -24.85 25.26
CA ALA A 56 22.76 -24.71 25.78
C ALA A 56 23.47 -23.48 25.17
N SER A 57 23.28 -23.29 23.86
CA SER A 57 23.91 -22.23 23.09
C SER A 57 23.21 -22.07 21.73
N VAL A 58 23.17 -20.85 21.22
CA VAL A 58 22.72 -20.54 19.87
C VAL A 58 23.85 -19.83 19.12
N TRP A 59 24.06 -20.18 17.86
CA TRP A 59 25.17 -19.65 17.07
C TRP A 59 24.71 -19.17 15.72
N ARG A 60 25.31 -18.09 15.24
CA ARG A 60 25.13 -17.56 13.89
C ARG A 60 26.49 -17.45 13.21
N TRP A 61 26.54 -17.89 11.96
CA TRP A 61 27.71 -17.69 11.12
C TRP A 61 27.59 -16.36 10.37
N ILE A 62 28.52 -15.45 10.65
CA ILE A 62 28.65 -14.13 10.03
C ILE A 62 30.11 -14.03 9.56
N PRO A 63 30.43 -14.52 8.34
CA PRO A 63 31.81 -14.56 7.88
C PRO A 63 32.38 -13.14 7.65
N ASP A 64 33.63 -12.93 8.06
CA ASP A 64 34.42 -11.80 7.58
C ASP A 64 34.71 -11.94 6.06
N ASP A 65 34.87 -10.82 5.35
CA ASP A 65 35.19 -10.75 3.91
C ASP A 65 36.54 -11.40 3.52
N ARG A 66 37.27 -11.97 4.48
CA ARG A 66 38.54 -12.66 4.26
C ARG A 66 38.30 -14.07 3.72
N THR A 67 39.09 -14.48 2.73
CA THR A 67 39.01 -15.78 2.07
C THR A 67 39.48 -16.92 2.99
N VAL A 68 38.50 -17.73 3.44
CA VAL A 68 38.54 -19.13 3.91
C VAL A 68 39.47 -19.50 5.08
N ALA A 69 38.86 -19.84 6.22
CA ALA A 69 39.35 -20.87 7.14
C ALA A 69 38.31 -22.00 7.17
N PHE A 70 38.73 -23.24 6.92
CA PHE A 70 37.87 -24.42 7.01
C PHE A 70 37.76 -24.86 8.47
N ILE A 71 36.55 -25.08 8.97
CA ILE A 71 36.31 -25.80 10.23
C ILE A 71 36.25 -27.28 9.88
N GLN A 72 37.26 -28.03 10.29
CA GLN A 72 37.34 -29.48 10.05
C GLN A 72 36.82 -30.31 11.23
N ASP A 73 36.60 -29.68 12.40
CA ASP A 73 36.16 -30.36 13.62
C ASP A 73 35.02 -29.56 14.29
N PRO A 74 33.80 -30.12 14.40
CA PRO A 74 32.68 -29.46 15.09
C PRO A 74 32.86 -29.36 16.62
N ASP A 75 33.84 -30.05 17.20
CA ASP A 75 34.22 -29.93 18.62
C ASP A 75 35.36 -28.90 18.85
N GLU A 76 35.91 -28.30 17.79
CA GLU A 76 36.80 -27.15 17.91
C GLU A 76 36.01 -26.01 18.59
N GLU A 77 36.53 -25.45 19.70
CA GLU A 77 35.80 -24.45 20.48
C GLU A 77 35.35 -23.30 19.57
N LEU A 78 34.06 -23.30 19.20
CA LEU A 78 33.41 -22.32 18.31
C LEU A 78 33.68 -20.86 18.73
N LEU A 79 34.03 -20.66 20.00
CA LEU A 79 34.48 -19.43 20.63
C LEU A 79 35.78 -18.83 20.02
N THR A 80 36.54 -19.61 19.26
CA THR A 80 37.85 -19.19 18.71
C THR A 80 37.88 -19.09 17.18
N ILE A 81 36.76 -19.40 16.52
CA ILE A 81 36.67 -19.42 15.06
C ILE A 81 36.13 -18.09 14.54
N ASP A 82 36.91 -17.45 13.66
CA ASP A 82 36.57 -16.19 12.99
C ASP A 82 35.22 -16.31 12.25
N GLY A 83 34.30 -15.38 12.51
CA GLY A 83 32.96 -15.33 11.91
C GLY A 83 31.85 -16.12 12.60
N TRP A 84 32.04 -16.67 13.80
CA TRP A 84 30.93 -17.21 14.61
C TRP A 84 30.56 -16.29 15.77
N PHE A 85 29.26 -16.06 15.91
CA PHE A 85 28.67 -15.30 17.01
C PHE A 85 27.77 -16.23 17.82
N GLY A 86 27.95 -16.24 19.14
CA GLY A 86 27.31 -17.15 20.06
C GLY A 86 26.47 -16.43 21.11
N TYR A 87 25.37 -17.07 21.50
CA TYR A 87 24.56 -16.75 22.66
C TYR A 87 24.61 -17.91 23.64
N PHE A 88 24.82 -17.59 24.92
CA PHE A 88 24.76 -18.52 26.04
C PHE A 88 23.81 -17.97 27.12
N PRO A 89 22.86 -18.78 27.64
CA PRO A 89 21.91 -18.32 28.66
C PRO A 89 22.59 -17.75 29.91
N ALA A 90 21.99 -16.72 30.52
CA ALA A 90 22.56 -16.00 31.67
C ALA A 90 22.86 -16.88 32.89
N GLU A 91 22.12 -17.99 33.05
CA GLU A 91 22.36 -18.97 34.14
C GLU A 91 23.68 -19.73 33.99
N ARG A 92 24.35 -19.61 32.84
CA ARG A 92 25.58 -20.34 32.51
C ARG A 92 26.83 -19.48 32.72
N PRO A 93 27.95 -20.06 33.20
CA PRO A 93 29.23 -19.36 33.28
C PRO A 93 29.73 -18.81 31.93
N GLU A 94 29.38 -19.48 30.83
CA GLU A 94 29.77 -19.09 29.47
C GLU A 94 29.02 -17.85 28.95
N SER A 95 28.01 -17.34 29.67
CA SER A 95 27.24 -16.13 29.31
C SER A 95 28.10 -14.88 29.06
N ILE A 96 29.29 -14.80 29.67
CA ILE A 96 30.25 -13.71 29.43
C ILE A 96 30.79 -13.68 27.99
N LEU A 97 30.63 -14.78 27.25
CA LEU A 97 31.09 -14.93 25.87
C LEU A 97 30.00 -14.58 24.84
N THR A 98 28.79 -14.22 25.31
CA THR A 98 27.68 -13.86 24.43
C THR A 98 28.03 -12.61 23.61
N ASN A 99 27.96 -12.75 22.29
CA ASN A 99 28.08 -11.66 21.32
C ASN A 99 26.99 -11.70 20.24
N LEU A 100 26.07 -12.66 20.31
CA LEU A 100 24.83 -12.73 19.55
C LEU A 100 23.65 -12.40 20.47
N TYR A 101 22.84 -11.41 20.10
CA TYR A 101 21.75 -10.92 20.96
C TYR A 101 20.37 -11.01 20.30
N THR A 102 20.32 -11.15 18.97
CA THR A 102 19.07 -11.10 18.21
C THR A 102 18.94 -12.24 17.20
N ILE A 103 17.69 -12.56 16.86
CA ILE A 103 17.30 -13.43 15.76
C ILE A 103 16.68 -12.58 14.64
N ASN A 104 17.16 -12.75 13.41
CA ASN A 104 16.69 -12.03 12.22
C ASN A 104 16.15 -12.97 11.13
N ALA A 105 15.34 -12.39 10.23
CA ALA A 105 14.77 -13.08 9.07
C ALA A 105 15.82 -13.54 8.05
N ASN A 106 15.50 -14.61 7.34
CA ASN A 106 16.29 -15.21 6.28
C ASN A 106 17.71 -15.57 6.73
N GLN A 107 17.90 -15.96 7.99
CA GLN A 107 19.19 -16.33 8.56
C GLN A 107 19.19 -17.77 9.09
N ALA A 108 20.36 -18.41 8.99
CA ALA A 108 20.61 -19.73 9.55
C ALA A 108 21.29 -19.66 10.92
N TYR A 109 20.90 -20.56 11.82
CA TYR A 109 21.44 -20.67 13.18
C TYR A 109 21.75 -22.13 13.52
N LEU A 110 22.75 -22.33 14.38
CA LEU A 110 22.95 -23.60 15.09
C LEU A 110 22.41 -23.48 16.50
N VAL A 111 21.47 -24.33 16.86
CA VAL A 111 20.85 -24.36 18.19
C VAL A 111 21.21 -25.68 18.85
N ARG A 112 21.88 -25.61 20.00
CA ARG A 112 22.16 -26.77 20.83
C ARG A 112 21.08 -26.92 21.89
N LEU A 113 20.17 -27.88 21.73
CA LEU A 113 19.14 -28.19 22.70
C LEU A 113 19.66 -29.16 23.77
N GLN A 114 19.41 -28.87 25.03
CA GLN A 114 19.64 -29.78 26.16
C GLN A 114 18.40 -30.61 26.48
N GLY A 115 18.60 -31.70 27.22
CA GLY A 115 17.53 -32.62 27.61
C GLY A 115 17.48 -33.86 26.72
N SER A 116 16.34 -34.56 26.77
CA SER A 116 16.16 -35.87 26.13
C SER A 116 14.91 -35.97 25.26
N SER A 117 14.22 -34.86 25.03
CA SER A 117 12.98 -34.82 24.26
C SER A 117 12.97 -33.64 23.30
N PRO A 118 12.39 -33.79 22.09
CA PRO A 118 12.23 -32.68 21.16
C PRO A 118 11.37 -31.56 21.74
N VAL A 119 11.64 -30.32 21.31
CA VAL A 119 10.90 -29.11 21.70
C VAL A 119 10.57 -28.30 20.45
N THR A 120 9.31 -27.92 20.29
CA THR A 120 8.88 -27.01 19.21
C THR A 120 9.07 -25.56 19.66
N VAL A 121 9.74 -24.77 18.83
CA VAL A 121 9.88 -23.32 18.98
C VAL A 121 8.96 -22.65 17.97
N GLU A 122 8.18 -21.68 18.43
CA GLU A 122 7.31 -20.86 17.59
C GLU A 122 7.92 -19.47 17.44
N ILE A 123 8.17 -19.05 16.21
CA ILE A 123 8.72 -17.73 15.89
C ILE A 123 7.68 -16.98 15.07
N THR A 124 7.07 -15.96 15.66
CA THR A 124 6.09 -15.10 15.00
C THR A 124 6.76 -13.80 14.56
N GLY A 125 6.60 -13.46 13.28
CA GLY A 125 7.30 -12.33 12.68
C GLY A 125 6.73 -11.87 11.34
N THR A 126 7.28 -10.80 10.80
CA THR A 126 6.93 -10.27 9.47
C THR A 126 7.80 -10.93 8.40
N PRO A 127 7.24 -11.43 7.29
CA PRO A 127 8.02 -11.94 6.17
C PRO A 127 8.96 -10.88 5.58
N SER A 128 10.09 -11.30 5.01
CA SER A 128 11.00 -10.41 4.28
C SER A 128 11.47 -11.05 2.98
N LEU A 129 11.40 -10.28 1.89
CA LEU A 129 11.93 -10.65 0.58
C LEU A 129 13.43 -10.34 0.39
N ARG A 130 14.19 -10.15 1.47
CA ARG A 130 15.65 -9.95 1.38
C ARG A 130 16.31 -11.05 0.53
N PRO A 131 17.12 -10.69 -0.49
CA PRO A 131 17.71 -11.66 -1.40
C PRO A 131 18.76 -12.52 -0.70
N MET A 132 18.87 -13.77 -1.12
CA MET A 132 19.92 -14.67 -0.68
C MET A 132 21.26 -14.23 -1.25
N THR A 133 22.28 -14.18 -0.40
CA THR A 133 23.66 -13.83 -0.79
C THR A 133 24.51 -15.10 -0.86
N TRP A 134 25.17 -15.31 -2.00
CA TRP A 134 26.05 -16.45 -2.22
C TRP A 134 27.52 -16.03 -2.15
N ARG A 135 28.31 -16.79 -1.38
CA ARG A 135 29.75 -16.61 -1.31
C ARG A 135 30.43 -17.27 -2.52
N PRO A 136 31.14 -16.51 -3.38
CA PRO A 136 31.82 -17.11 -4.52
C PRO A 136 32.90 -18.10 -4.11
N ASP A 137 32.94 -19.25 -4.78
CA ASP A 137 33.91 -20.33 -4.55
C ASP A 137 34.02 -20.81 -3.09
N GLY A 138 32.94 -20.67 -2.32
CA GLY A 138 32.88 -20.95 -0.89
C GLY A 138 31.61 -21.67 -0.47
N PHE A 139 31.55 -22.01 0.82
CA PHE A 139 30.32 -22.51 1.45
C PHE A 139 29.53 -21.34 2.05
N GLN A 140 28.21 -21.44 1.95
CA GLN A 140 27.26 -20.56 2.62
C GLN A 140 26.40 -21.39 3.58
N PHE A 141 26.27 -20.97 4.83
CA PHE A 141 25.30 -21.54 5.77
C PHE A 141 23.95 -20.84 5.56
N THR A 142 22.96 -21.57 5.05
CA THR A 142 21.64 -21.02 4.73
C THR A 142 20.56 -22.11 4.72
N GLY A 143 19.31 -21.72 4.87
CA GLY A 143 18.15 -22.54 4.52
C GLY A 143 17.45 -22.00 3.28
N PHE A 144 16.24 -22.51 3.01
CA PHE A 144 15.48 -22.16 1.82
C PHE A 144 13.99 -21.96 2.11
N PRO A 145 13.35 -20.97 1.44
CA PRO A 145 11.92 -20.73 1.53
C PRO A 145 11.15 -21.77 0.71
N VAL A 146 10.90 -22.92 1.34
CA VAL A 146 10.15 -24.05 0.77
C VAL A 146 8.88 -24.31 1.56
N GLU A 147 7.89 -24.92 0.90
CA GLU A 147 6.63 -25.31 1.52
C GLU A 147 6.87 -26.33 2.66
N PRO A 148 6.36 -26.07 3.89
CA PRO A 148 6.43 -27.04 4.98
C PRO A 148 5.81 -28.39 4.59
N GLY A 149 6.59 -29.47 4.75
CA GLY A 149 6.17 -30.84 4.42
C GLY A 149 6.16 -31.20 2.93
N ASN A 150 6.38 -30.23 2.02
CA ASN A 150 6.34 -30.45 0.57
C ASN A 150 7.53 -29.81 -0.17
N GLY A 151 8.70 -29.72 0.48
CA GLY A 151 9.89 -29.16 -0.15
C GLY A 151 10.38 -29.98 -1.36
N PRO A 152 10.98 -29.31 -2.37
CA PRO A 152 11.58 -29.97 -3.53
C PRO A 152 12.85 -30.74 -3.13
N THR A 153 13.33 -31.58 -4.04
CA THR A 153 14.65 -32.19 -3.89
C THR A 153 15.76 -31.16 -4.11
N PHE A 154 16.95 -31.38 -3.53
CA PHE A 154 18.09 -30.49 -3.76
C PHE A 154 18.42 -30.33 -5.25
N ALA A 155 18.38 -31.42 -6.02
CA ALA A 155 18.60 -31.37 -7.46
C ALA A 155 17.54 -30.53 -8.18
N ALA A 156 16.26 -30.63 -7.79
CA ALA A 156 15.19 -29.83 -8.39
C ALA A 156 15.29 -28.35 -8.02
N TRP A 157 15.65 -28.04 -6.77
CA TRP A 157 15.84 -26.64 -6.33
C TRP A 157 16.97 -25.95 -7.09
N PHE A 158 18.09 -26.64 -7.32
CA PHE A 158 19.28 -26.06 -7.96
C PHE A 158 19.36 -26.28 -9.47
N ALA A 159 18.35 -26.89 -10.10
CA ALA A 159 18.36 -27.25 -11.53
C ALA A 159 18.64 -26.06 -12.46
N GLY A 160 18.16 -24.86 -12.10
CA GLY A 160 18.36 -23.62 -12.87
C GLY A 160 19.64 -22.84 -12.53
N SER A 161 20.60 -23.42 -11.82
CA SER A 161 21.80 -22.70 -11.37
C SER A 161 23.11 -23.37 -11.76
N GLU A 162 23.79 -22.82 -12.77
CA GLU A 162 25.11 -23.30 -13.20
C GLU A 162 26.16 -23.24 -12.07
N ALA A 163 26.10 -22.19 -11.23
CA ALA A 163 27.00 -22.02 -10.10
C ALA A 163 26.83 -23.09 -9.01
N HIS A 164 25.68 -23.77 -9.00
CA HIS A 164 25.38 -24.85 -8.06
C HIS A 164 25.29 -26.20 -8.77
N GLU A 165 25.81 -26.38 -9.97
CA GLU A 165 25.81 -27.69 -10.62
C GLU A 165 26.82 -28.65 -9.96
N GLY A 166 26.33 -29.81 -9.47
CA GLY A 166 27.16 -30.81 -8.78
C GLY A 166 27.73 -30.29 -7.45
N GLN A 167 27.02 -29.35 -6.83
CA GLN A 167 27.34 -28.71 -5.57
C GLN A 167 27.42 -29.70 -4.41
N THR A 168 28.41 -29.49 -3.54
CA THR A 168 28.50 -30.20 -2.27
C THR A 168 27.57 -29.53 -1.26
N ILE A 169 26.68 -30.31 -0.67
CA ILE A 169 25.75 -29.86 0.37
C ILE A 169 25.98 -30.71 1.62
N TYR A 170 26.07 -30.07 2.78
CA TYR A 170 26.09 -30.77 4.06
C TYR A 170 24.85 -30.44 4.88
N ARG A 171 24.32 -31.48 5.51
CA ARG A 171 23.23 -31.43 6.47
C ARG A 171 23.75 -31.85 7.83
N LEU A 172 23.18 -31.28 8.89
CA LEU A 172 23.52 -31.67 10.25
C LEU A 172 22.66 -32.85 10.69
N GLU A 173 23.28 -33.98 11.00
CA GLU A 173 22.61 -35.18 11.52
C GLU A 173 23.39 -35.72 12.72
N ASP A 174 22.70 -35.95 13.84
CA ASP A 174 23.30 -36.45 15.09
C ASP A 174 24.54 -35.66 15.57
N GLY A 175 24.56 -34.35 15.31
CA GLY A 175 25.66 -33.46 15.67
C GLY A 175 26.87 -33.51 14.75
N GLN A 176 26.76 -34.19 13.60
CA GLN A 176 27.81 -34.27 12.58
C GLN A 176 27.33 -33.74 11.23
N TRP A 177 28.21 -33.06 10.50
CA TRP A 177 27.93 -32.61 9.15
C TRP A 177 28.09 -33.77 8.17
N MET A 178 26.98 -34.23 7.63
CA MET A 178 26.91 -35.33 6.68
C MET A 178 26.68 -34.78 5.26
N PRO A 179 27.43 -35.26 4.25
CA PRO A 179 27.18 -34.85 2.87
C PRO A 179 25.86 -35.44 2.38
N ILE A 180 25.10 -34.63 1.63
CA ILE A 180 23.94 -35.09 0.87
C ILE A 180 24.46 -35.90 -0.34
N GLU A 181 24.37 -37.22 -0.26
CA GLU A 181 24.88 -38.11 -1.31
C GLU A 181 23.92 -38.24 -2.50
N GLN A 182 22.61 -38.08 -2.26
CA GLN A 182 21.57 -38.32 -3.26
C GLN A 182 20.64 -37.11 -3.44
N PRO A 183 21.17 -35.97 -3.97
CA PRO A 183 20.41 -34.73 -4.10
C PRO A 183 19.16 -34.85 -4.99
N GLN A 184 19.10 -35.87 -5.86
CA GLN A 184 17.94 -36.17 -6.70
C GLN A 184 16.71 -36.73 -5.94
N ILE A 185 16.87 -37.28 -4.74
CA ILE A 185 15.75 -37.81 -3.93
C ILE A 185 15.63 -37.15 -2.55
N GLU A 186 16.75 -36.64 -2.00
CA GLU A 186 16.74 -35.96 -0.71
C GLU A 186 16.06 -34.60 -0.84
N ARG A 187 15.09 -34.35 0.05
CA ARG A 187 14.25 -33.16 0.04
C ARG A 187 14.78 -32.09 0.98
N ILE A 188 14.57 -30.84 0.59
CA ILE A 188 14.78 -29.68 1.43
C ILE A 188 13.64 -29.59 2.43
N ASN A 189 13.95 -29.42 3.72
CA ASN A 189 12.95 -29.21 4.75
C ASN A 189 12.81 -27.72 5.07
N SER A 190 11.56 -27.28 5.25
CA SER A 190 11.28 -25.93 5.72
C SER A 190 11.82 -25.74 7.13
N GLY A 191 12.45 -24.59 7.40
CA GLY A 191 13.04 -24.27 8.70
C GLY A 191 14.37 -24.96 9.00
N GLU A 192 14.95 -25.72 8.07
CA GLU A 192 16.27 -26.36 8.23
C GLU A 192 17.35 -25.60 7.45
N ALA A 193 18.58 -25.59 7.99
CA ALA A 193 19.75 -24.97 7.37
C ALA A 193 20.82 -25.98 6.96
N TYR A 194 21.56 -25.63 5.91
CA TYR A 194 22.54 -26.47 5.23
C TYR A 194 23.81 -25.67 4.91
N TRP A 195 24.93 -26.35 4.78
CA TRP A 195 26.10 -25.78 4.12
C TRP A 195 26.07 -26.09 2.63
N VAL A 196 26.07 -25.06 1.80
CA VAL A 196 25.95 -25.20 0.35
C VAL A 196 27.15 -24.56 -0.30
N ARG A 197 27.83 -25.31 -1.17
CA ARG A 197 28.96 -24.79 -1.94
C ARG A 197 28.47 -24.09 -3.21
N THR A 198 28.99 -22.90 -3.47
CA THR A 198 28.79 -22.18 -4.72
C THR A 198 30.09 -22.13 -5.52
N ARG A 199 30.02 -22.32 -6.85
CA ARG A 199 31.13 -22.14 -7.80
C ARG A 199 31.00 -20.79 -8.49
N GLY A 200 32.02 -19.94 -8.38
CA GLY A 200 31.97 -18.59 -8.90
C GLY A 200 30.84 -17.76 -8.26
N ARG A 201 30.50 -16.63 -8.89
CA ARG A 201 29.42 -15.76 -8.42
C ARG A 201 28.06 -16.36 -8.76
N SER A 202 27.09 -16.24 -7.85
CA SER A 202 25.69 -16.59 -8.10
C SER A 202 24.76 -15.54 -7.53
N ASP A 203 23.71 -15.23 -8.28
CA ASP A 203 22.54 -14.45 -7.88
C ASP A 203 21.29 -15.34 -7.75
N PHE A 204 21.46 -16.66 -7.78
CA PHE A 204 20.36 -17.62 -7.82
C PHE A 204 19.45 -17.51 -6.59
N GLN A 205 18.19 -17.16 -6.79
CA GLN A 205 17.20 -17.04 -5.71
C GLN A 205 16.33 -18.29 -5.53
N GLY A 206 16.59 -19.37 -6.27
CA GLY A 206 15.76 -20.58 -6.30
C GLY A 206 15.00 -20.75 -7.61
N PRO A 207 14.22 -21.85 -7.74
CA PRO A 207 13.47 -22.19 -8.96
C PRO A 207 12.25 -21.28 -9.21
N MET A 208 11.87 -20.47 -8.22
CA MET A 208 10.95 -19.34 -8.37
C MET A 208 11.57 -18.14 -7.66
N ALA A 209 11.78 -17.05 -8.39
CA ALA A 209 12.21 -15.77 -7.83
C ALA A 209 11.02 -14.81 -7.77
N VAL A 210 10.95 -14.05 -6.67
CA VAL A 210 10.01 -12.96 -6.47
C VAL A 210 10.86 -11.71 -6.21
N GLU A 211 10.72 -10.73 -7.08
CA GLU A 211 11.57 -9.53 -7.13
C GLU A 211 10.70 -8.28 -7.01
N MET A 212 11.16 -7.28 -6.27
CA MET A 212 10.53 -5.96 -6.17
C MET A 212 11.55 -4.89 -6.56
N ASP A 213 11.09 -3.82 -7.20
CA ASP A 213 11.96 -2.71 -7.59
C ASP A 213 12.45 -1.92 -6.36
N PHE A 214 11.57 -1.77 -5.36
CA PHE A 214 11.85 -1.07 -4.11
C PHE A 214 11.22 -1.80 -2.93
N GLY A 215 11.95 -1.88 -1.81
CA GLY A 215 11.49 -2.52 -0.58
C GLY A 215 11.46 -4.05 -0.63
N ASP A 216 10.85 -4.65 0.39
CA ASP A 216 10.72 -6.10 0.56
C ASP A 216 9.28 -6.52 0.94
N ARG A 217 8.31 -5.61 0.75
CA ARG A 217 6.88 -5.75 1.08
C ARG A 217 6.03 -4.86 0.18
N LEU A 218 4.75 -5.19 0.05
CA LEU A 218 3.74 -4.37 -0.65
C LEU A 218 3.12 -3.38 0.34
N ASP A 219 3.63 -2.15 0.39
CA ASP A 219 3.13 -1.08 1.26
C ASP A 219 2.36 -0.05 0.44
N PHE A 220 1.03 -0.08 0.57
CA PHE A 220 0.16 0.85 -0.14
C PHE A 220 -0.01 2.18 0.63
N GLY A 221 0.30 2.22 1.92
CA GLY A 221 0.03 3.35 2.82
C GLY A 221 -1.37 3.95 2.60
N ALA A 222 -1.49 5.27 2.78
CA ALA A 222 -2.76 6.00 2.59
C ALA A 222 -3.03 6.44 1.14
N SER A 223 -2.02 6.42 0.25
CA SER A 223 -2.10 7.11 -1.05
C SER A 223 -1.73 6.26 -2.26
N VAL A 224 -0.99 5.17 -2.08
CA VAL A 224 -0.55 4.33 -3.21
C VAL A 224 -1.69 3.39 -3.58
N ALA A 225 -2.31 3.56 -4.76
CA ALA A 225 -3.42 2.71 -5.18
C ALA A 225 -2.97 1.36 -5.76
N ARG A 226 -1.72 1.30 -6.25
CA ARG A 226 -1.18 0.19 -7.03
C ARG A 226 0.31 0.03 -6.75
N ASP A 227 0.76 -1.21 -6.69
CA ASP A 227 2.16 -1.59 -6.54
C ASP A 227 2.41 -2.89 -7.32
N GLU A 228 3.66 -3.21 -7.61
CA GLU A 228 4.00 -4.38 -8.43
C GLU A 228 5.22 -5.15 -7.94
N LEU A 229 5.23 -6.43 -8.31
CA LEU A 229 6.38 -7.31 -8.15
C LEU A 229 6.53 -8.20 -9.39
N VAL A 230 7.71 -8.78 -9.57
CA VAL A 230 8.00 -9.70 -10.67
C VAL A 230 8.13 -11.11 -10.12
N VAL A 231 7.40 -12.05 -10.71
CA VAL A 231 7.61 -13.48 -10.48
C VAL A 231 8.32 -14.08 -11.68
N ARG A 232 9.45 -14.74 -11.46
CA ARG A 232 10.25 -15.40 -12.49
C ARG A 232 10.33 -16.90 -12.24
N ASN A 233 10.21 -17.66 -13.32
CA ASN A 233 10.33 -19.10 -13.29
C ASN A 233 11.72 -19.56 -13.72
N ASN A 234 12.48 -20.10 -12.77
CA ASN A 234 13.82 -20.67 -12.99
C ASN A 234 13.86 -22.18 -12.71
N SER A 235 12.70 -22.87 -12.73
CA SER A 235 12.60 -24.28 -12.34
C SER A 235 13.04 -25.26 -13.42
N GLY A 236 13.23 -24.78 -14.66
CA GLY A 236 13.45 -25.63 -15.84
C GLY A 236 12.18 -26.26 -16.40
N PHE A 237 11.01 -26.02 -15.80
CA PHE A 237 9.70 -26.51 -16.23
C PHE A 237 8.66 -25.40 -16.20
N SER A 238 7.50 -25.60 -16.83
CA SER A 238 6.36 -24.68 -16.63
C SER A 238 5.80 -24.85 -15.22
N ASN A 239 5.60 -23.74 -14.50
CA ASN A 239 5.02 -23.73 -13.16
C ASN A 239 3.55 -23.33 -13.20
N GLN A 240 2.82 -23.74 -12.17
CA GLN A 240 1.54 -23.13 -11.81
C GLN A 240 1.78 -22.24 -10.60
N ILE A 241 1.84 -20.92 -10.83
CA ILE A 241 2.04 -19.96 -9.75
C ILE A 241 0.70 -19.78 -9.04
N SER A 242 0.68 -19.98 -7.73
CA SER A 242 -0.47 -19.65 -6.88
C SER A 242 -0.14 -18.49 -5.97
N ILE A 243 -1.11 -17.61 -5.75
CA ILE A 243 -1.06 -16.48 -4.82
C ILE A 243 -2.20 -16.67 -3.84
N ARG A 244 -1.87 -16.89 -2.58
CA ARG A 244 -2.81 -17.14 -1.49
C ARG A 244 -2.69 -16.08 -0.41
N GLN A 245 -3.80 -15.44 -0.07
CA GLN A 245 -3.90 -14.58 1.11
C GLN A 245 -4.03 -15.46 2.36
N LEU A 246 -3.13 -15.29 3.31
CA LEU A 246 -3.20 -15.98 4.60
C LEU A 246 -4.22 -15.29 5.51
N ASP A 247 -4.74 -16.02 6.48
CA ASP A 247 -5.73 -15.49 7.43
C ASP A 247 -5.16 -14.29 8.20
N ALA A 248 -5.96 -13.24 8.33
CA ALA A 248 -5.64 -12.03 9.09
C ALA A 248 -6.88 -11.53 9.82
N GLU A 249 -6.69 -10.88 10.97
CA GLU A 249 -7.80 -10.28 11.74
C GLU A 249 -8.53 -9.20 10.92
N VAL A 250 -7.78 -8.39 10.18
CA VAL A 250 -8.30 -7.40 9.23
C VAL A 250 -7.73 -7.72 7.85
N PRO A 251 -8.52 -8.31 6.93
CA PRO A 251 -8.09 -8.59 5.58
C PRO A 251 -7.77 -7.32 4.79
N VAL A 252 -6.75 -7.41 3.94
CA VAL A 252 -6.43 -6.38 2.97
C VAL A 252 -7.23 -6.67 1.69
N PRO A 253 -8.11 -5.77 1.20
CA PRO A 253 -8.94 -6.02 0.03
C PRO A 253 -8.11 -5.85 -1.26
N LEU A 254 -7.24 -6.84 -1.50
CA LEU A 254 -6.25 -6.87 -2.55
C LEU A 254 -6.87 -7.32 -3.88
N ALA A 255 -6.56 -6.60 -4.95
CA ALA A 255 -6.95 -6.92 -6.31
C ALA A 255 -5.71 -7.15 -7.18
N LEU A 256 -5.85 -7.99 -8.21
CA LEU A 256 -4.78 -8.28 -9.17
C LEU A 256 -5.20 -7.84 -10.57
N ALA A 257 -4.37 -7.03 -11.23
CA ALA A 257 -4.64 -6.58 -12.59
C ALA A 257 -4.69 -7.75 -13.57
N GLN A 258 -5.72 -7.78 -14.40
CA GLN A 258 -5.84 -8.70 -15.53
C GLN A 258 -6.09 -7.89 -16.79
N THR A 259 -5.24 -8.06 -17.79
CA THR A 259 -5.39 -7.42 -19.10
C THR A 259 -6.13 -8.36 -20.02
N ASP A 260 -7.20 -7.87 -20.63
CA ASP A 260 -7.96 -8.54 -21.67
C ASP A 260 -7.18 -8.45 -23.00
N GLU A 261 -6.89 -9.59 -23.62
CA GLU A 261 -6.12 -9.67 -24.86
C GLU A 261 -6.91 -9.17 -26.08
N GLU A 262 -8.25 -9.14 -26.04
CA GLU A 262 -9.08 -8.77 -27.19
C GLU A 262 -9.20 -7.26 -27.36
N ASN A 263 -9.32 -6.53 -26.25
CA ASN A 263 -9.55 -5.07 -26.27
C ASN A 263 -8.44 -4.26 -25.57
N GLY A 264 -7.47 -4.91 -24.90
CA GLY A 264 -6.38 -4.25 -24.18
C GLY A 264 -6.81 -3.58 -22.86
N GLY A 265 -8.08 -3.73 -22.46
CA GLY A 265 -8.62 -3.23 -21.20
C GLY A 265 -8.00 -3.96 -20.01
N THR A 266 -7.83 -3.24 -18.89
CA THR A 266 -7.34 -3.85 -17.64
C THR A 266 -8.44 -3.80 -16.59
N VAL A 267 -8.82 -4.97 -16.09
CA VAL A 267 -9.76 -5.15 -14.98
C VAL A 267 -9.01 -5.53 -13.70
N TRP A 268 -9.56 -5.21 -12.53
CA TRP A 268 -8.92 -5.48 -11.24
C TRP A 268 -9.85 -6.28 -10.31
N PRO A 269 -10.05 -7.58 -10.60
CA PRO A 269 -10.79 -8.45 -9.68
C PRO A 269 -10.09 -8.54 -8.33
N VAL A 270 -10.89 -8.47 -7.26
CA VAL A 270 -10.44 -8.76 -5.89
C VAL A 270 -10.00 -10.23 -5.81
N ILE A 271 -8.90 -10.50 -5.12
CA ILE A 271 -8.44 -11.85 -4.83
C ILE A 271 -9.32 -12.36 -3.67
N PRO A 272 -10.17 -13.37 -3.86
CA PRO A 272 -11.10 -13.82 -2.80
C PRO A 272 -10.41 -14.65 -1.71
N GLY A 273 -9.18 -15.11 -1.97
CA GLY A 273 -8.38 -15.92 -1.05
C GLY A 273 -7.19 -16.52 -1.77
N GLU A 274 -7.42 -17.14 -2.94
CA GLU A 274 -6.36 -17.71 -3.77
C GLU A 274 -6.64 -17.45 -5.26
N THR A 275 -5.59 -17.24 -6.04
CA THR A 275 -5.64 -17.19 -7.50
C THR A 275 -4.41 -17.85 -8.09
N SER A 276 -4.51 -18.39 -9.30
CA SER A 276 -3.36 -19.05 -9.95
C SER A 276 -3.29 -18.77 -11.44
N PHE A 277 -2.07 -18.89 -11.98
CA PHE A 277 -1.81 -18.79 -13.42
C PHE A 277 -0.62 -19.67 -13.81
N SER A 278 -0.57 -20.05 -15.10
CA SER A 278 0.60 -20.75 -15.64
C SER A 278 1.71 -19.76 -15.96
N LEU A 279 2.94 -20.11 -15.57
CA LEU A 279 4.16 -19.38 -15.94
C LEU A 279 5.10 -20.35 -16.66
N PRO A 280 5.39 -20.15 -17.97
CA PRO A 280 6.31 -21.00 -18.71
C PRO A 280 7.74 -20.96 -18.14
N VAL A 281 8.57 -21.89 -18.58
CA VAL A 281 10.00 -21.96 -18.20
C VAL A 281 10.74 -20.70 -18.68
N ASP A 282 11.64 -20.17 -17.86
CA ASP A 282 12.49 -19.00 -18.12
C ASP A 282 11.74 -17.69 -18.42
N GLU A 283 10.42 -17.68 -18.18
CA GLU A 283 9.58 -16.49 -18.32
C GLU A 283 9.43 -15.75 -16.99
N ALA A 284 9.10 -14.46 -17.09
CA ALA A 284 8.75 -13.62 -15.96
C ALA A 284 7.42 -12.91 -16.20
N ARG A 285 6.69 -12.66 -15.11
CA ARG A 285 5.42 -11.93 -15.13
C ARG A 285 5.43 -10.83 -14.09
N ILE A 286 5.07 -9.62 -14.52
CA ILE A 286 4.79 -8.50 -13.62
C ILE A 286 3.38 -8.72 -13.03
N LEU A 287 3.30 -8.79 -11.71
CA LEU A 287 2.07 -8.84 -10.96
C LEU A 287 1.77 -7.45 -10.42
N ARG A 288 0.71 -6.83 -10.95
CA ARG A 288 0.24 -5.52 -10.50
C ARG A 288 -0.90 -5.69 -9.52
N PHE A 289 -0.63 -5.34 -8.28
CA PHE A 289 -1.60 -5.37 -7.20
C PHE A 289 -2.24 -3.99 -7.02
N GLY A 290 -3.48 -3.97 -6.55
CA GLY A 290 -4.17 -2.74 -6.19
C GLY A 290 -5.06 -2.95 -4.97
N ILE A 291 -5.27 -1.89 -4.20
CA ILE A 291 -6.10 -1.94 -2.99
C ILE A 291 -7.46 -1.31 -3.23
N ARG A 292 -8.52 -2.05 -2.91
CA ARG A 292 -9.89 -1.52 -2.84
C ARG A 292 -10.12 -0.82 -1.50
N ARG A 293 -9.59 0.39 -1.37
CA ARG A 293 -9.65 1.16 -0.11
C ARG A 293 -11.07 1.41 0.39
N ALA A 294 -12.03 1.55 -0.52
CA ALA A 294 -13.44 1.68 -0.18
C ALA A 294 -13.95 0.49 0.67
N SER A 295 -13.38 -0.70 0.47
CA SER A 295 -13.71 -1.95 1.16
C SER A 295 -12.82 -2.24 2.38
N LEU A 296 -11.93 -1.32 2.79
CA LEU A 296 -11.16 -1.48 4.03
C LEU A 296 -12.07 -1.33 5.24
N PHE A 297 -12.02 -2.31 6.15
CA PHE A 297 -12.83 -2.33 7.37
C PHE A 297 -12.15 -1.68 8.58
N ALA A 298 -10.87 -1.27 8.44
CA ALA A 298 -10.12 -0.58 9.48
C ALA A 298 -9.22 0.49 8.87
N THR A 299 -8.73 1.42 9.70
CA THR A 299 -7.80 2.46 9.29
C THR A 299 -6.48 1.89 8.80
N ASN A 300 -6.04 0.78 9.38
CA ASN A 300 -4.85 0.05 8.96
C ASN A 300 -5.20 -1.43 8.82
N ALA A 301 -4.75 -2.05 7.75
CA ALA A 301 -4.86 -3.48 7.51
C ALA A 301 -3.50 -4.02 7.10
N VAL A 302 -3.09 -5.14 7.69
CA VAL A 302 -1.84 -5.83 7.35
C VAL A 302 -2.12 -7.32 7.25
N GLN A 303 -1.65 -7.94 6.17
CA GLN A 303 -1.88 -9.34 5.85
C GLN A 303 -0.65 -9.92 5.17
N VAL A 304 -0.48 -11.24 5.23
CA VAL A 304 0.57 -11.95 4.51
C VAL A 304 -0.01 -12.61 3.27
N ILE A 305 0.66 -12.47 2.13
CA ILE A 305 0.41 -13.30 0.95
C ILE A 305 1.52 -14.34 0.79
N GLU A 306 1.12 -15.51 0.35
CA GLU A 306 1.98 -16.62 0.01
C GLU A 306 1.96 -16.81 -1.51
N ILE A 307 3.14 -16.85 -2.13
CA ILE A 307 3.32 -17.20 -3.52
C ILE A 307 4.00 -18.56 -3.59
N THR A 308 3.43 -19.51 -4.33
CA THR A 308 4.02 -20.83 -4.57
C THR A 308 4.13 -21.15 -6.05
N ASN A 309 5.03 -22.06 -6.42
CA ASN A 309 5.16 -22.53 -7.81
C ASN A 309 4.51 -23.89 -8.09
N GLY A 310 3.84 -24.49 -7.09
CA GLY A 310 3.27 -25.83 -7.16
C GLY A 310 4.29 -26.97 -7.16
N LEU A 311 5.59 -26.65 -7.06
CA LEU A 311 6.71 -27.59 -7.01
C LEU A 311 7.47 -27.49 -5.67
N GLY A 312 6.83 -26.95 -4.62
CA GLY A 312 7.37 -26.87 -3.26
C GLY A 312 8.18 -25.62 -2.95
N SER A 313 8.35 -24.68 -3.89
CA SER A 313 9.01 -23.40 -3.63
C SER A 313 7.99 -22.34 -3.24
N ARG A 314 8.34 -21.53 -2.25
CA ARG A 314 7.44 -20.59 -1.59
C ARG A 314 8.10 -19.22 -1.42
N ARG A 315 7.30 -18.18 -1.37
CA ARG A 315 7.65 -16.87 -0.82
C ARG A 315 6.50 -16.30 -0.01
N LEU A 316 6.84 -15.65 1.09
CA LEU A 316 5.90 -14.90 1.92
C LEU A 316 6.18 -13.40 1.76
N ILE A 317 5.12 -12.60 1.68
CA ILE A 317 5.20 -11.16 1.48
C ILE A 317 4.19 -10.49 2.38
N GLU A 318 4.63 -9.49 3.14
CA GLU A 318 3.73 -8.60 3.87
C GLU A 318 3.02 -7.65 2.89
N VAL A 319 1.72 -7.47 3.09
CA VAL A 319 0.89 -6.51 2.38
C VAL A 319 0.22 -5.62 3.41
N SER A 320 0.37 -4.31 3.28
CA SER A 320 -0.25 -3.33 4.18
C SER A 320 -0.99 -2.23 3.43
N ALA A 321 -2.08 -1.76 4.02
CA ALA A 321 -2.84 -0.63 3.49
C ALA A 321 -3.41 0.20 4.62
N THR A 322 -3.43 1.52 4.40
CA THR A 322 -3.99 2.50 5.33
C THR A 322 -5.10 3.29 4.63
N THR A 323 -6.16 3.65 5.35
CA THR A 323 -7.12 4.65 4.89
C THR A 323 -6.63 6.04 5.29
N PHE A 324 -6.86 7.03 4.45
CA PHE A 324 -6.65 8.42 4.85
C PHE A 324 -7.65 8.77 5.96
N GLY A 325 -7.15 8.95 7.19
CA GLY A 325 -7.90 9.48 8.31
C GLY A 325 -7.47 10.91 8.58
N SER A 326 -8.40 11.87 8.46
CA SER A 326 -8.16 13.24 8.90
C SER A 326 -7.71 13.26 10.36
N GLN A 327 -6.65 14.01 10.68
CA GLN A 327 -6.17 14.19 12.07
C GLN A 327 -7.24 14.81 12.99
N VAL A 328 -8.25 15.49 12.42
CA VAL A 328 -9.34 16.16 13.16
C VAL A 328 -10.55 15.24 13.37
N ALA A 329 -10.73 14.20 12.54
CA ALA A 329 -11.86 13.27 12.66
C ALA A 329 -11.83 12.47 13.99
N GLY A 330 -10.64 12.19 14.53
CA GLY A 330 -10.48 11.56 15.85
C GLY A 330 -11.06 12.39 17.00
N ALA A 331 -10.97 13.72 16.92
CA ALA A 331 -11.55 14.64 17.89
C ALA A 331 -13.07 14.82 17.69
N ALA A 332 -13.54 14.85 16.44
CA ALA A 332 -14.97 14.97 16.12
C ALA A 332 -15.77 13.72 16.50
N LEU A 333 -15.20 12.52 16.33
CA LEU A 333 -15.82 11.26 16.76
C LEU A 333 -15.90 11.14 18.29
N GLN A 334 -14.90 11.64 19.03
CA GLN A 334 -14.97 11.69 20.50
C GLN A 334 -16.01 12.71 21.01
N ALA A 335 -16.21 13.82 20.30
CA ALA A 335 -17.26 14.79 20.63
C ALA A 335 -18.69 14.26 20.35
N ARG A 336 -18.85 13.25 19.49
CA ARG A 336 -20.12 12.55 19.24
C ARG A 336 -20.37 11.37 20.20
N GLY A 337 -19.59 11.24 21.28
CA GLY A 337 -19.82 10.30 22.39
C GLY A 337 -21.03 10.69 23.24
N GLY A 338 -22.22 10.71 22.66
CA GLY A 338 -23.44 11.14 23.33
C GLY A 338 -24.70 10.73 22.60
N LYS A 339 -25.16 9.51 22.94
CA LYS A 339 -26.42 8.84 22.53
C LYS A 339 -26.35 8.13 21.18
N THR A 340 -26.78 6.87 21.23
CA THR A 340 -27.24 6.05 20.09
C THR A 340 -28.00 6.93 19.10
N GLY A 341 -27.36 7.28 17.99
CA GLY A 341 -27.84 8.25 17.03
C GLY A 341 -27.88 7.63 15.64
N GLU A 342 -28.97 7.89 14.95
CA GLU A 342 -29.16 7.59 13.53
C GLU A 342 -27.88 7.86 12.73
N ILE A 343 -27.54 6.95 11.84
CA ILE A 343 -26.56 7.21 10.78
C ILE A 343 -27.15 8.38 9.99
N ASP A 344 -26.53 9.54 10.09
CA ASP A 344 -26.89 10.72 9.30
C ASP A 344 -26.54 10.43 7.84
N LEU A 345 -27.49 9.83 7.12
CA LEU A 345 -27.41 9.43 5.71
C LEU A 345 -27.18 10.63 4.75
N GLN A 346 -26.99 11.84 5.30
CA GLN A 346 -26.74 13.08 4.57
C GLN A 346 -25.32 13.64 4.77
N SER A 347 -24.42 12.95 5.48
CA SER A 347 -23.04 13.42 5.66
C SER A 347 -22.06 12.71 4.73
N THR A 348 -21.25 13.49 4.01
CA THR A 348 -20.10 12.99 3.22
C THR A 348 -19.16 12.20 4.11
N ASP A 349 -18.68 11.05 3.64
CA ASP A 349 -17.70 10.22 4.35
C ASP A 349 -16.38 11.01 4.52
N PRO A 350 -15.86 11.20 5.75
CA PRO A 350 -14.60 11.89 6.01
C PRO A 350 -13.40 11.32 5.25
N ARG A 351 -13.47 10.05 4.80
CA ARG A 351 -12.43 9.44 3.95
C ARG A 351 -12.28 10.15 2.60
N PHE A 352 -13.27 10.90 2.13
CA PHE A 352 -13.19 11.70 0.91
C PHE A 352 -12.51 13.06 1.11
N ALA A 353 -12.11 13.41 2.33
CA ALA A 353 -11.41 14.67 2.58
C ALA A 353 -10.16 14.82 1.70
N GLY A 354 -9.96 16.03 1.17
CA GLY A 354 -8.90 16.33 0.21
C GLY A 354 -9.32 17.25 -0.93
N LEU A 355 -8.37 17.55 -1.81
CA LEU A 355 -8.58 18.28 -3.05
C LEU A 355 -8.86 17.31 -4.20
N TRP A 356 -9.96 17.56 -4.90
CA TRP A 356 -10.45 16.80 -6.04
C TRP A 356 -10.42 17.65 -7.31
N LEU A 357 -9.86 17.08 -8.36
CA LEU A 357 -9.94 17.64 -9.71
C LEU A 357 -10.82 16.76 -10.57
N GLY A 358 -11.72 17.38 -11.33
CA GLY A 358 -12.57 16.65 -12.24
C GLY A 358 -12.83 17.38 -13.55
N VAL A 359 -13.43 16.65 -14.46
CA VAL A 359 -13.95 17.17 -15.72
C VAL A 359 -15.37 16.65 -15.88
N ALA A 360 -16.32 17.56 -16.12
CA ALA A 360 -17.62 17.20 -16.65
C ALA A 360 -17.57 17.32 -18.17
N THR A 361 -17.77 16.20 -18.87
CA THR A 361 -17.85 16.11 -20.32
C THR A 361 -19.30 16.29 -20.71
N ILE A 362 -19.66 17.50 -21.12
CA ILE A 362 -21.02 17.86 -21.53
C ILE A 362 -21.21 17.48 -23.00
N ASP A 363 -22.15 16.58 -23.26
CA ASP A 363 -22.45 16.06 -24.60
C ASP A 363 -23.93 16.21 -24.96
N ARG A 364 -24.73 16.85 -24.10
CA ARG A 364 -26.15 17.10 -24.34
C ARG A 364 -26.57 18.51 -23.95
N VAL A 365 -27.38 19.15 -24.80
CA VAL A 365 -27.91 20.51 -24.58
C VAL A 365 -29.36 20.61 -25.05
N SER A 366 -30.20 21.36 -24.34
CA SER A 366 -31.59 21.60 -24.71
C SER A 366 -31.73 22.67 -25.79
N THR A 367 -32.79 22.58 -26.61
CA THR A 367 -33.11 23.58 -27.64
C THR A 367 -33.90 24.75 -27.07
N ALA A 368 -33.21 25.65 -26.36
CA ALA A 368 -33.85 26.78 -25.66
C ALA A 368 -34.68 27.71 -26.57
N GLN A 369 -34.31 27.83 -27.86
CA GLN A 369 -35.07 28.58 -28.89
C GLN A 369 -36.51 28.11 -29.05
N THR A 370 -36.77 26.81 -28.88
CA THR A 370 -38.11 26.22 -28.96
C THR A 370 -38.73 25.95 -27.60
N GLY A 371 -38.11 26.44 -26.51
CA GLY A 371 -38.52 26.12 -25.14
C GLY A 371 -38.31 24.64 -24.76
N GLY A 372 -37.35 23.97 -25.39
CA GLY A 372 -37.04 22.57 -25.10
C GLY A 372 -36.40 22.42 -23.71
N VAL A 373 -36.88 21.45 -22.93
CA VAL A 373 -36.39 21.16 -21.58
C VAL A 373 -35.60 19.84 -21.49
N VAL A 374 -35.58 19.06 -22.57
CA VAL A 374 -34.87 17.77 -22.64
C VAL A 374 -33.55 17.99 -23.39
N PRO A 375 -32.39 17.77 -22.74
CA PRO A 375 -31.10 17.82 -23.42
C PRO A 375 -30.98 16.75 -24.51
N LEU A 376 -30.52 17.15 -25.70
CA LEU A 376 -30.27 16.28 -26.85
C LEU A 376 -28.77 16.20 -27.15
N PRO A 377 -28.27 15.09 -27.72
CA PRO A 377 -26.85 14.93 -28.04
C PRO A 377 -26.29 16.05 -28.92
N THR A 378 -25.04 16.45 -28.66
CA THR A 378 -24.26 17.38 -29.48
C THR A 378 -23.30 16.63 -30.39
N ASP A 379 -22.85 17.28 -31.47
CA ASP A 379 -21.86 16.72 -32.40
C ASP A 379 -20.44 16.66 -31.81
N SER A 380 -20.19 17.43 -30.76
CA SER A 380 -18.92 17.50 -30.05
C SER A 380 -19.14 17.73 -28.56
N GLU A 381 -18.28 17.14 -27.75
CA GLU A 381 -18.28 17.26 -26.30
C GLU A 381 -17.62 18.57 -25.84
N PHE A 382 -18.10 19.13 -24.74
CA PHE A 382 -17.50 20.29 -24.08
C PHE A 382 -16.94 19.88 -22.70
N PRO A 383 -15.61 19.87 -22.50
CA PRO A 383 -15.00 19.54 -21.22
C PRO A 383 -15.02 20.74 -20.27
N LEU A 384 -15.71 20.61 -19.15
CA LEU A 384 -15.81 21.58 -18.06
C LEU A 384 -14.90 21.16 -16.89
N ARG A 385 -13.81 21.87 -16.63
CA ARG A 385 -12.93 21.59 -15.48
C ARG A 385 -13.58 22.03 -14.17
N LEU A 386 -13.56 21.13 -13.20
CA LEU A 386 -14.11 21.28 -11.85
C LEU A 386 -13.01 21.12 -10.81
N ILE A 387 -13.04 21.97 -9.78
CA ILE A 387 -12.16 21.89 -8.61
C ILE A 387 -13.05 21.85 -7.38
N VAL A 388 -12.92 20.81 -6.57
CA VAL A 388 -13.72 20.58 -5.38
C VAL A 388 -12.80 20.27 -4.21
N HIS A 389 -13.07 20.84 -3.04
CA HIS A 389 -12.42 20.48 -1.78
C HIS A 389 -13.45 19.87 -0.84
N VAL A 390 -13.06 18.79 -0.18
CA VAL A 390 -13.84 18.15 0.88
C VAL A 390 -13.06 18.28 2.18
N ASP A 391 -13.67 18.88 3.19
CA ASP A 391 -13.03 19.01 4.51
C ASP A 391 -13.24 17.78 5.39
N ALA A 392 -12.57 17.75 6.55
CA ALA A 392 -12.66 16.66 7.52
C ALA A 392 -14.07 16.40 8.07
N ALA A 393 -14.94 17.42 8.04
CA ALA A 393 -16.33 17.32 8.49
C ALA A 393 -17.27 16.86 7.36
N GLY A 394 -16.75 16.71 6.13
CA GLY A 394 -17.52 16.32 4.96
C GLY A 394 -18.19 17.49 4.23
N ASN A 395 -17.89 18.74 4.59
CA ASN A 395 -18.40 19.88 3.82
C ASN A 395 -17.65 19.96 2.50
N VAL A 396 -18.38 20.30 1.44
CA VAL A 396 -17.88 20.29 0.07
C VAL A 396 -17.90 21.70 -0.47
N ARG A 397 -16.75 22.16 -0.97
CA ARG A 397 -16.59 23.50 -1.56
C ARG A 397 -16.15 23.38 -3.01
N MET A 398 -16.86 24.03 -3.91
CA MET A 398 -16.38 24.28 -5.27
C MET A 398 -15.40 25.45 -5.24
N LEU A 399 -14.26 25.28 -5.90
CA LEU A 399 -13.19 26.28 -5.97
C LEU A 399 -13.03 26.80 -7.39
N LYS A 400 -12.75 28.09 -7.53
CA LYS A 400 -12.26 28.66 -8.81
C LYS A 400 -10.77 28.45 -8.97
N GLU A 401 -10.08 28.50 -7.84
CA GLU A 401 -8.64 28.55 -7.73
C GLU A 401 -8.18 27.99 -6.38
N VAL A 402 -7.05 27.29 -6.41
CA VAL A 402 -6.30 26.92 -5.22
C VAL A 402 -4.81 26.86 -5.55
N ILE A 403 -3.97 27.28 -4.62
CA ILE A 403 -2.52 27.26 -4.74
C ILE A 403 -1.96 26.32 -3.67
N GLN A 404 -1.27 25.26 -4.11
CA GLN A 404 -0.49 24.44 -3.20
C GLN A 404 0.81 25.15 -2.85
N MET A 405 1.03 25.33 -1.54
CA MET A 405 2.22 25.96 -0.97
C MET A 405 2.88 25.02 0.06
N TRP A 406 4.05 25.39 0.55
CA TRP A 406 4.77 24.70 1.62
C TRP A 406 4.78 25.56 2.89
N GLN A 407 4.44 24.95 4.02
CA GLN A 407 4.63 25.52 5.34
C GLN A 407 5.89 24.91 5.95
N GLU A 408 6.84 25.77 6.31
CA GLU A 408 8.07 25.32 6.97
C GLU A 408 7.76 24.70 8.34
N GLY A 409 8.56 23.70 8.70
CA GLY A 409 8.48 23.09 10.03
C GLY A 409 8.94 24.04 11.12
N VAL A 410 8.48 23.80 12.34
CA VAL A 410 8.94 24.51 13.54
C VAL A 410 10.10 23.72 14.15
N THR A 411 11.24 24.38 14.33
CA THR A 411 12.38 23.85 15.07
C THR A 411 12.52 24.54 16.42
N GLU A 412 12.94 23.78 17.43
CA GLU A 412 13.33 24.30 18.74
C GLU A 412 14.71 23.74 19.13
N PRO A 413 15.49 24.43 19.96
CA PRO A 413 16.74 23.90 20.48
C PRO A 413 16.51 22.59 21.25
N ASP A 414 17.36 21.59 21.02
CA ASP A 414 17.31 20.32 21.72
C ASP A 414 17.46 20.56 23.24
N PRO A 415 16.53 20.05 24.07
CA PRO A 415 16.55 20.26 25.52
C PRO A 415 17.80 19.64 26.18
N ASP A 416 18.38 18.59 25.60
CA ASP A 416 19.60 17.93 26.08
C ASP A 416 20.87 18.52 25.45
N ASN A 417 20.78 19.14 24.28
CA ASN A 417 21.89 19.82 23.64
C ASN A 417 21.49 21.07 22.84
N PRO A 418 21.44 22.26 23.47
CA PRO A 418 20.96 23.50 22.85
C PRO A 418 21.73 24.00 21.62
N GLU A 419 22.85 23.37 21.25
CA GLU A 419 23.57 23.64 19.99
C GLU A 419 22.94 22.96 18.76
N PHE A 420 22.03 22.01 18.97
CA PHE A 420 21.27 21.34 17.93
C PHE A 420 19.81 21.79 17.93
N GLU A 421 19.23 21.90 16.75
CA GLU A 421 17.79 22.13 16.59
C GLU A 421 17.09 20.80 16.34
N VAL A 422 16.00 20.57 17.05
CA VAL A 422 15.07 19.46 16.82
C VAL A 422 13.80 19.97 16.16
N VAL A 423 13.31 19.24 15.18
CA VAL A 423 12.03 19.52 14.53
C VAL A 423 10.92 19.15 15.51
N VAL A 424 10.13 20.13 15.93
CA VAL A 424 8.98 19.95 16.83
C VAL A 424 7.70 19.80 16.04
N GLU A 425 7.60 20.49 14.90
CA GLU A 425 6.54 20.31 13.91
C GLU A 425 7.18 20.15 12.51
N PRO A 426 6.92 19.04 11.79
CA PRO A 426 7.46 18.87 10.45
C PRO A 426 6.79 19.84 9.47
N GLY A 427 7.55 20.28 8.46
CA GLY A 427 7.00 21.04 7.36
C GLY A 427 5.97 20.23 6.56
N ARG A 428 5.00 20.92 5.95
CA ARG A 428 3.87 20.27 5.27
C ARG A 428 3.38 21.07 4.07
N TYR A 429 2.70 20.40 3.16
CA TYR A 429 1.95 21.08 2.09
C TYR A 429 0.64 21.65 2.64
N VAL A 430 0.27 22.82 2.13
CA VAL A 430 -0.98 23.52 2.45
C VAL A 430 -1.69 23.96 1.17
N LEU A 431 -3.00 24.20 1.26
CA LEU A 431 -3.84 24.66 0.15
C LEU A 431 -4.37 26.06 0.42
N ILE A 432 -4.04 27.02 -0.45
CA ILE A 432 -4.40 28.43 -0.25
C ILE A 432 -5.41 28.87 -1.32
N THR A 433 -6.53 29.42 -0.87
CA THR A 433 -7.57 30.07 -1.70
C THR A 433 -7.64 31.58 -1.44
N ASP A 434 -7.12 32.06 -0.31
CA ASP A 434 -6.97 33.48 0.00
C ASP A 434 -5.54 33.97 -0.31
N ASP A 435 -5.40 34.73 -1.40
CA ASP A 435 -4.12 35.28 -1.86
C ASP A 435 -3.42 36.14 -0.80
N THR A 436 -4.15 36.71 0.16
CA THR A 436 -3.56 37.54 1.22
C THR A 436 -2.70 36.73 2.20
N LEU A 437 -2.88 35.40 2.23
CA LEU A 437 -2.12 34.48 3.08
C LEU A 437 -0.84 33.97 2.43
N LEU A 438 -0.68 34.10 1.10
CA LEU A 438 0.50 33.62 0.38
C LEU A 438 1.85 34.06 0.98
N PRO A 439 2.03 35.29 1.51
CA PRO A 439 3.28 35.70 2.14
C PRO A 439 3.67 34.89 3.39
N GLN A 440 2.77 34.08 3.94
CA GLN A 440 3.02 33.25 5.13
C GLN A 440 3.62 31.88 4.77
N PHE A 441 3.70 31.54 3.48
CA PHE A 441 4.11 30.22 3.00
C PHE A 441 5.25 30.31 1.97
N THR A 442 5.99 29.22 1.80
CA THR A 442 7.04 29.07 0.79
C THR A 442 6.54 28.23 -0.39
N GLY A 443 7.30 28.19 -1.48
CA GLY A 443 6.90 27.47 -2.69
C GLY A 443 6.92 25.95 -2.51
N ALA A 444 5.89 25.28 -3.01
CA ALA A 444 5.76 23.81 -2.96
C ALA A 444 6.75 23.07 -3.87
N VAL A 445 7.28 23.73 -4.91
CA VAL A 445 8.23 23.16 -5.85
C VAL A 445 9.34 24.16 -6.18
N LEU A 446 10.48 23.69 -6.66
CA LEU A 446 11.50 24.57 -7.25
C LEU A 446 11.21 24.76 -8.75
N ARG A 447 11.12 26.01 -9.19
CA ARG A 447 11.06 26.38 -10.61
C ARG A 447 12.18 27.38 -10.89
N ASP A 448 13.09 26.99 -11.78
CA ASP A 448 14.27 27.80 -12.14
C ASP A 448 15.16 28.18 -10.94
N GLY A 449 15.19 27.35 -9.90
CA GLY A 449 15.96 27.57 -8.67
C GLY A 449 15.23 28.38 -7.59
N GLU A 450 14.04 28.90 -7.88
CA GLU A 450 13.22 29.65 -6.93
C GLU A 450 12.04 28.81 -6.43
N PRO A 451 11.68 28.89 -5.13
CA PRO A 451 10.46 28.29 -4.61
C PRO A 451 9.22 28.89 -5.29
N ALA A 452 8.37 28.05 -5.85
CA ALA A 452 7.11 28.43 -6.48
C ALA A 452 5.94 27.56 -5.99
N GLY A 453 4.78 28.19 -5.80
CA GLY A 453 3.52 27.48 -5.57
C GLY A 453 2.98 26.80 -6.84
N VAL A 454 2.13 25.79 -6.66
CA VAL A 454 1.44 25.11 -7.75
C VAL A 454 -0.02 25.57 -7.77
N ARG A 455 -0.37 26.42 -8.74
CA ARG A 455 -1.74 26.94 -8.92
C ARG A 455 -2.58 26.00 -9.77
N LEU A 456 -3.79 25.71 -9.30
CA LEU A 456 -4.84 25.00 -10.00
C LEU A 456 -6.03 25.95 -10.12
N SER A 457 -6.50 26.21 -11.34
CA SER A 457 -7.62 27.11 -11.58
C SER A 457 -8.52 26.61 -12.70
N THR A 458 -9.71 27.21 -12.78
CA THR A 458 -10.67 26.98 -13.85
C THR A 458 -11.15 28.29 -14.47
N ALA A 459 -11.55 28.24 -15.74
CA ALA A 459 -12.20 29.35 -16.44
C ALA A 459 -13.69 29.06 -16.69
N ALA A 460 -14.19 27.94 -16.16
CA ALA A 460 -15.51 27.39 -16.44
C ALA A 460 -16.66 28.14 -15.76
N TYR A 461 -16.39 28.79 -14.63
CA TYR A 461 -17.37 29.42 -13.77
C TYR A 461 -16.73 30.52 -12.91
N ASP A 462 -17.57 31.40 -12.39
CA ASP A 462 -17.20 32.51 -11.50
C ASP A 462 -18.35 32.79 -10.52
N PHE A 463 -18.04 33.38 -9.36
CA PHE A 463 -18.95 33.69 -8.24
C PHE A 463 -18.31 34.76 -7.33
N GLU A 464 -18.84 35.11 -6.17
CA GLU A 464 -18.11 36.00 -5.24
C GLU A 464 -17.08 35.22 -4.41
N GLY A 465 -15.87 35.77 -4.21
CA GLY A 465 -14.80 35.08 -3.47
C GLY A 465 -14.13 33.95 -4.28
N ASN A 466 -13.57 32.94 -3.60
CA ASN A 466 -12.89 31.79 -4.23
C ASN A 466 -13.47 30.42 -3.86
N GLU A 467 -14.40 30.40 -2.91
CA GLU A 467 -15.04 29.20 -2.37
C GLU A 467 -16.57 29.33 -2.49
N LEU A 468 -17.22 28.29 -2.98
CA LEU A 468 -18.68 28.17 -3.04
C LEU A 468 -19.07 26.87 -2.35
N ASP A 469 -19.85 26.96 -1.27
CA ASP A 469 -20.37 25.78 -0.59
C ASP A 469 -21.34 25.02 -1.51
N LEU A 470 -21.20 23.70 -1.54
CA LEU A 470 -22.09 22.79 -2.22
C LEU A 470 -22.93 22.02 -1.19
N GLU A 471 -24.17 21.70 -1.54
CA GLU A 471 -25.11 21.00 -0.69
C GLU A 471 -25.24 19.53 -1.10
N GLY A 472 -25.29 18.63 -0.12
CA GLY A 472 -25.51 17.19 -0.35
C GLY A 472 -24.33 16.31 0.05
N VAL A 473 -24.23 15.14 -0.59
CA VAL A 473 -23.29 14.07 -0.23
C VAL A 473 -22.31 13.85 -1.37
N PHE A 474 -21.02 13.99 -1.09
CA PHE A 474 -19.95 13.66 -2.03
C PHE A 474 -19.57 12.18 -1.89
N GLY A 475 -19.50 11.47 -3.02
CA GLY A 475 -19.10 10.07 -3.06
C GLY A 475 -20.15 9.15 -3.69
N PRO A 476 -19.85 7.85 -3.87
CA PRO A 476 -20.69 6.90 -4.59
C PRO A 476 -22.15 6.89 -4.11
N GLY A 477 -23.09 6.94 -5.06
CA GLY A 477 -24.54 7.01 -4.77
C GLY A 477 -25.03 8.35 -4.20
N GLY A 478 -24.13 9.30 -3.96
CA GLY A 478 -24.44 10.64 -3.47
C GLY A 478 -25.04 11.56 -4.52
N LEU A 479 -25.66 12.64 -4.04
CA LEU A 479 -26.13 13.77 -4.82
C LEU A 479 -25.48 15.03 -4.25
N LEU A 480 -24.85 15.81 -5.11
CA LEU A 480 -24.27 17.10 -4.75
C LEU A 480 -24.84 18.18 -5.67
N THR A 481 -25.26 19.30 -5.08
CA THR A 481 -25.87 20.42 -5.79
C THR A 481 -25.18 21.73 -5.46
N GLY A 482 -25.14 22.64 -6.43
CA GLY A 482 -24.58 23.97 -6.24
C GLY A 482 -25.33 25.01 -7.06
N THR A 483 -25.45 26.22 -6.51
CA THR A 483 -26.05 27.35 -7.22
C THR A 483 -25.03 28.47 -7.36
N ILE A 484 -24.74 28.82 -8.61
CA ILE A 484 -23.94 30.00 -8.94
C ILE A 484 -24.90 31.10 -9.36
N ALA A 485 -24.88 32.21 -8.61
CA ALA A 485 -25.57 33.44 -8.96
C ALA A 485 -24.56 34.49 -9.42
N ILE A 486 -24.72 34.98 -10.64
CA ILE A 486 -23.95 36.08 -11.20
C ILE A 486 -24.88 37.29 -11.27
N ASP A 487 -24.66 38.24 -10.37
CA ASP A 487 -25.44 39.47 -10.30
C ASP A 487 -25.28 40.35 -11.55
N PRO A 488 -26.22 41.26 -11.84
CA PRO A 488 -26.13 42.22 -12.94
C PRO A 488 -24.84 43.06 -12.93
N GLU A 489 -24.33 43.40 -11.75
CA GLU A 489 -23.12 44.21 -11.56
C GLU A 489 -21.84 43.37 -11.46
N HIS A 490 -21.95 42.04 -11.51
CA HIS A 490 -20.80 41.16 -11.38
C HIS A 490 -19.81 41.39 -12.53
N PRO A 491 -18.49 41.51 -12.28
CA PRO A 491 -17.50 41.88 -13.31
C PRO A 491 -17.43 40.94 -14.52
N THR A 492 -17.84 39.69 -14.35
CA THR A 492 -17.85 38.64 -15.38
C THR A 492 -19.24 38.33 -15.92
N ASN A 493 -20.26 39.13 -15.58
CA ASN A 493 -21.58 39.00 -16.17
C ASN A 493 -21.47 39.25 -17.70
N PRO A 494 -21.91 38.30 -18.56
CA PRO A 494 -21.74 38.41 -20.01
C PRO A 494 -22.56 39.55 -20.64
N PHE A 495 -23.55 40.10 -19.95
CA PHE A 495 -24.33 41.24 -20.41
C PHE A 495 -23.80 42.59 -19.94
N LEU A 496 -22.83 42.61 -19.02
CA LEU A 496 -22.27 43.85 -18.46
C LEU A 496 -21.08 44.34 -19.30
N HIS A 497 -21.25 45.48 -19.95
CA HIS A 497 -20.24 46.17 -20.73
C HIS A 497 -19.99 47.55 -20.12
N ARG A 498 -19.00 47.65 -19.22
CA ARG A 498 -18.70 48.85 -18.41
C ARG A 498 -18.56 50.18 -19.17
N PHE A 499 -18.31 50.14 -20.47
CA PHE A 499 -18.09 51.32 -21.30
C PHE A 499 -19.14 51.49 -22.41
N HIS A 500 -20.18 50.65 -22.44
CA HIS A 500 -21.25 50.73 -23.42
C HIS A 500 -22.51 51.32 -22.76
N PRO A 501 -23.04 52.46 -23.25
CA PRO A 501 -24.17 53.17 -22.62
C PRO A 501 -25.50 52.41 -22.46
N ASP A 502 -25.65 51.28 -23.15
CA ASP A 502 -26.88 50.46 -23.12
C ASP A 502 -26.71 49.16 -22.32
N HIS A 503 -25.54 48.96 -21.69
CA HIS A 503 -25.14 47.71 -21.03
C HIS A 503 -24.23 47.95 -19.81
N ASP A 504 -24.27 49.14 -19.20
CA ASP A 504 -23.42 49.50 -18.05
C ASP A 504 -24.18 49.54 -16.72
N ASN A 505 -25.47 49.20 -16.75
CA ASN A 505 -26.43 49.30 -15.65
C ASN A 505 -26.65 50.72 -15.15
N LEU A 506 -26.47 51.75 -15.98
CA LEU A 506 -26.72 53.13 -15.61
C LEU A 506 -27.87 53.75 -16.43
N ASP A 507 -28.47 54.80 -15.89
CA ASP A 507 -29.39 55.63 -16.67
C ASP A 507 -28.67 56.37 -17.81
N PRO A 508 -29.38 56.98 -18.78
CA PRO A 508 -28.74 57.71 -19.88
C PRO A 508 -27.85 58.90 -19.44
N GLN A 509 -27.86 59.26 -18.16
CA GLN A 509 -27.00 60.29 -17.58
C GLN A 509 -25.74 59.70 -16.92
N PHE A 510 -25.62 58.38 -16.84
CA PHE A 510 -24.56 57.62 -16.18
C PHE A 510 -24.47 57.88 -14.67
N LEU A 511 -25.59 58.23 -14.03
CA LEU A 511 -25.60 58.69 -12.63
C LEU A 511 -26.30 57.72 -11.68
N ASN A 512 -27.36 57.06 -12.13
CA ASN A 512 -28.17 56.19 -11.29
C ASN A 512 -28.22 54.78 -11.87
N PHE A 513 -28.29 53.77 -10.99
CA PHE A 513 -28.46 52.38 -11.40
C PHE A 513 -29.78 52.18 -12.17
N ARG A 514 -29.68 51.47 -13.29
CA ARG A 514 -30.79 50.98 -14.09
C ARG A 514 -30.38 49.62 -14.65
N GLU A 515 -31.08 48.55 -14.28
CA GLU A 515 -30.74 47.20 -14.74
C GLU A 515 -30.87 47.07 -16.27
N GLU A 516 -29.75 46.76 -16.92
CA GLU A 516 -29.61 46.53 -18.35
C GLU A 516 -28.89 45.20 -18.66
N ALA A 517 -28.01 44.77 -17.75
CA ALA A 517 -27.46 43.44 -17.68
C ALA A 517 -28.37 42.53 -16.84
N TYR A 518 -28.65 41.32 -17.32
CA TYR A 518 -29.53 40.39 -16.63
C TYR A 518 -28.74 39.52 -15.64
N PRO A 519 -29.32 39.15 -14.48
CA PRO A 519 -28.73 38.16 -13.61
C PRO A 519 -28.67 36.80 -14.32
N VAL A 520 -27.60 36.04 -14.08
CA VAL A 520 -27.43 34.68 -14.60
C VAL A 520 -27.36 33.72 -13.42
N THR A 521 -28.19 32.68 -13.44
CA THR A 521 -28.20 31.63 -12.42
C THR A 521 -27.84 30.31 -13.08
N ARG A 522 -26.89 29.58 -12.47
CA ARG A 522 -26.51 28.23 -12.88
C ARG A 522 -26.76 27.29 -11.70
N GLU A 523 -27.63 26.32 -11.89
CA GLU A 523 -27.94 25.28 -10.92
C GLU A 523 -27.27 23.99 -11.40
N MET A 524 -26.28 23.51 -10.65
CA MET A 524 -25.48 22.33 -10.98
C MET A 524 -25.89 21.15 -10.11
N GLU A 525 -25.92 19.97 -10.71
CA GLU A 525 -26.25 18.70 -10.07
C GLU A 525 -25.22 17.64 -10.46
N PHE A 526 -24.64 16.98 -9.47
CA PHE A 526 -23.73 15.84 -9.62
C PHE A 526 -24.37 14.61 -8.99
N LEU A 527 -24.81 13.68 -9.84
CA LEU A 527 -25.32 12.37 -9.40
C LEU A 527 -24.19 11.36 -9.48
N PHE A 528 -23.65 10.96 -8.33
CA PHE A 528 -22.53 10.02 -8.27
C PHE A 528 -23.01 8.58 -8.55
N ALA A 529 -22.27 7.88 -9.40
CA ALA A 529 -22.51 6.46 -9.63
C ALA A 529 -22.08 5.63 -8.41
N GLU A 530 -22.81 4.56 -8.12
CA GLU A 530 -22.45 3.60 -7.07
C GLU A 530 -21.24 2.76 -7.49
N ASP A 531 -21.24 2.29 -8.73
CA ASP A 531 -20.17 1.51 -9.37
C ASP A 531 -19.47 2.29 -10.48
N ASP A 532 -18.24 1.88 -10.85
CA ASP A 532 -17.47 2.53 -11.92
C ASP A 532 -18.25 2.45 -13.24
N PRO A 533 -18.67 3.57 -13.86
CA PRO A 533 -19.48 3.55 -15.08
C PRO A 533 -18.81 2.83 -16.26
N GLU A 534 -17.47 2.74 -16.23
CA GLU A 534 -16.69 2.04 -17.24
C GLU A 534 -16.50 0.54 -16.95
N ASN A 535 -16.92 0.07 -15.77
CA ASN A 535 -16.79 -1.31 -15.29
C ASN A 535 -15.35 -1.88 -15.36
N PHE A 536 -14.33 -1.01 -15.29
CA PHE A 536 -12.93 -1.44 -15.19
C PHE A 536 -12.51 -1.80 -13.77
N ASP A 537 -13.38 -1.50 -12.80
CA ASP A 537 -13.19 -1.96 -11.45
C ASP A 537 -11.86 -1.42 -10.87
N ARG A 538 -11.59 -0.13 -11.08
CA ARG A 538 -10.29 0.44 -10.72
C ARG A 538 -10.07 0.39 -9.19
N PRO A 539 -8.84 0.13 -8.71
CA PRO A 539 -8.54 0.09 -7.27
C PRO A 539 -8.93 1.38 -6.53
N GLY A 540 -8.80 2.54 -7.19
CA GLY A 540 -9.14 3.84 -6.62
C GLY A 540 -10.63 4.18 -6.63
N TRP A 541 -11.49 3.37 -7.27
CA TRP A 541 -12.93 3.64 -7.31
C TRP A 541 -13.54 3.68 -5.90
N GLY A 542 -14.32 4.71 -5.62
CA GLY A 542 -14.97 4.90 -4.32
C GLY A 542 -14.04 5.32 -3.19
N ASP A 543 -12.79 5.69 -3.49
CA ASP A 543 -11.82 6.25 -2.52
C ASP A 543 -11.09 7.49 -3.07
N SER A 544 -10.42 7.35 -4.21
CA SER A 544 -9.62 8.41 -4.85
C SER A 544 -10.07 8.72 -6.27
N GLU A 545 -11.02 7.96 -6.80
CA GLU A 545 -11.74 8.21 -8.05
C GLU A 545 -13.24 8.01 -7.84
N VAL A 546 -14.04 8.95 -8.33
CA VAL A 546 -15.51 8.87 -8.36
C VAL A 546 -16.01 9.50 -9.66
N ALA A 547 -17.15 9.05 -10.16
CA ALA A 547 -17.73 9.52 -11.42
C ALA A 547 -19.25 9.48 -11.36
N GLY A 548 -19.91 10.07 -12.35
CA GLY A 548 -21.36 10.10 -12.38
C GLY A 548 -21.93 10.93 -13.52
N THR A 549 -23.19 11.32 -13.37
CA THR A 549 -23.91 12.18 -14.32
C THR A 549 -23.90 13.61 -13.83
N PHE A 550 -23.53 14.53 -14.72
CA PHE A 550 -23.63 15.97 -14.49
C PHE A 550 -24.88 16.50 -15.18
N ASN A 551 -25.69 17.27 -14.46
CA ASN A 551 -26.76 18.07 -15.04
C ASN A 551 -26.59 19.52 -14.62
N GLU A 552 -26.99 20.44 -15.49
CA GLU A 552 -27.00 21.85 -15.14
C GLU A 552 -28.16 22.59 -15.83
N ALA A 553 -28.80 23.48 -15.08
CA ALA A 553 -29.82 24.40 -15.57
C ALA A 553 -29.28 25.84 -15.53
N ILE A 554 -29.34 26.54 -16.65
CA ILE A 554 -28.82 27.90 -16.80
C ILE A 554 -29.96 28.85 -17.18
N SER A 555 -30.25 29.79 -16.29
CA SER A 555 -31.26 30.83 -16.47
C SER A 555 -30.61 32.21 -16.61
N GLY A 556 -31.28 33.14 -17.28
CA GLY A 556 -30.80 34.51 -17.49
C GLY A 556 -30.00 34.72 -18.77
N LEU A 557 -29.29 33.71 -19.29
CA LEU A 557 -28.59 33.80 -20.59
C LEU A 557 -29.56 33.83 -21.79
N HIS A 558 -30.73 33.24 -21.64
CA HIS A 558 -31.77 33.17 -22.66
C HIS A 558 -33.15 33.28 -22.01
N ARG A 559 -34.17 33.62 -22.81
CA ARG A 559 -35.57 33.76 -22.37
C ARG A 559 -36.16 32.46 -21.79
N SER A 560 -35.61 31.33 -22.21
CA SER A 560 -35.91 29.99 -21.74
C SER A 560 -34.64 29.43 -21.08
N THR A 561 -34.78 28.72 -19.96
CA THR A 561 -33.68 28.01 -19.32
C THR A 561 -33.03 27.01 -20.27
N ILE A 562 -31.69 26.99 -20.26
CA ILE A 562 -30.88 26.03 -21.00
C ILE A 562 -30.57 24.87 -20.05
N PHE A 563 -30.84 23.63 -20.48
CA PHE A 563 -30.49 22.44 -19.72
C PHE A 563 -29.36 21.72 -20.44
N VAL A 564 -28.33 21.35 -19.68
CA VAL A 564 -27.19 20.58 -20.19
C VAL A 564 -27.00 19.32 -19.35
N SER A 565 -26.45 18.29 -19.96
CA SER A 565 -26.16 17.03 -19.28
C SER A 565 -24.92 16.37 -19.89
N GLY A 566 -24.28 15.52 -19.11
CA GLY A 566 -23.09 14.78 -19.50
C GLY A 566 -22.60 13.85 -18.40
N SER A 567 -21.37 13.36 -18.53
CA SER A 567 -20.71 12.59 -17.47
C SER A 567 -19.66 13.44 -16.76
N PHE A 568 -19.33 13.12 -15.51
CA PHE A 568 -18.17 13.69 -14.84
C PHE A 568 -17.30 12.61 -14.21
N ARG A 569 -16.02 12.91 -14.03
CA ARG A 569 -15.09 12.10 -13.24
C ARG A 569 -14.22 13.01 -12.39
N PHE A 570 -14.16 12.74 -11.09
CA PHE A 570 -13.25 13.36 -10.13
C PHE A 570 -12.15 12.39 -9.73
N ARG A 571 -10.95 12.94 -9.52
CA ARG A 571 -9.83 12.25 -8.92
C ARG A 571 -9.24 13.09 -7.79
N ARG A 572 -9.00 12.47 -6.64
CA ARG A 572 -8.32 13.11 -5.52
C ARG A 572 -6.86 13.29 -5.90
N VAL A 573 -6.39 14.52 -5.80
CA VAL A 573 -5.00 14.89 -6.14
C VAL A 573 -4.16 15.18 -4.92
N LEU A 574 -4.77 15.63 -3.81
CA LEU A 574 -4.07 15.92 -2.56
C LEU A 574 -4.93 15.51 -1.37
N ASN A 575 -4.31 14.87 -0.38
CA ASN A 575 -4.94 14.46 0.88
C ASN A 575 -4.78 15.56 1.95
N ILE A 576 -5.26 16.77 1.64
CA ILE A 576 -5.22 17.94 2.54
C ILE A 576 -6.67 18.38 2.79
N ASP A 577 -7.12 18.23 4.02
CA ASP A 577 -8.50 18.43 4.46
C ASP A 577 -8.80 19.87 4.92
N GLN A 578 -7.80 20.74 4.90
CA GLN A 578 -7.92 22.15 5.27
C GLN A 578 -7.55 23.06 4.10
N LEU A 579 -8.22 24.21 4.08
CA LEU A 579 -7.87 25.35 3.24
C LEU A 579 -7.32 26.46 4.14
N ASN A 580 -6.35 27.20 3.62
CA ASN A 580 -5.78 28.41 4.21
C ASN A 580 -5.02 28.21 5.54
N GLN A 581 -4.52 26.99 5.84
CA GLN A 581 -3.85 26.62 7.10
C GLN A 581 -2.75 25.57 6.92
#